data_AF-A0AAT9GTJ8-F1
#
_entry.id   AF-A0AAT9GTJ8-F1
#
_cell.length_a   1.000
_cell.length_b   1.000
_cell.length_c   1.000
_cell.angle_alpha   90.00
_cell.angle_beta   90.00
_cell.angle_gamma   90.00
#
_symmetry.space_group_name_H-M   'P 1'
#
loop_
_entity.id
_entity.type
_entity.pdbx_description
1 polymer ?
#
loop_
_entity_poly.entity_id
_entity_poly.type
_entity_poly.pdbx_seq_one_letter_code
_entity_poly.pdbx_strand_id
1 'polypeptide(L)'
;MKIEELFAGIILPLIVIPEEFFVYSVIHNFTAIYVVGIIVIIGEIISAFLAKILTKKKLKIEINKGLVFLVLIIPLSFFPGLTQTSSPSFYTILIPAGIVGGICEEIIYRGYVLSDTTSIFIQGILWGILHIFDGLLFFLWTIVIGIIFGFIAKRYGILPTMLIHVISNILRILL
;
A
#
# COMPACT_ATOMS: atom_id res chain seq x y z
N MET A 1 1.84 -11.78 17.41
CA MET A 1 1.38 -11.85 16.01
C MET A 1 1.07 -13.29 15.73
N LYS A 2 -0.11 -13.57 15.17
CA LYS A 2 -0.50 -14.92 14.77
C LYS A 2 0.08 -15.27 13.40
N ILE A 3 0.16 -16.56 13.09
CA ILE A 3 0.76 -17.03 11.84
C ILE A 3 -0.05 -16.56 10.62
N GLU A 4 -1.37 -16.50 10.73
CA GLU A 4 -2.26 -16.04 9.65
C GLU A 4 -2.07 -14.55 9.36
N GLU A 5 -1.74 -13.75 10.38
CA GLU A 5 -1.45 -12.32 10.25
C GLU A 5 -0.10 -12.10 9.56
N LEU A 6 0.90 -12.95 9.87
CA LEU A 6 2.18 -12.94 9.18
C LEU A 6 1.98 -13.28 7.69
N PHE A 7 1.26 -14.37 7.39
CA PHE A 7 0.97 -14.77 6.02
C PHE A 7 0.21 -13.69 5.25
N ALA A 8 -0.78 -13.05 5.87
CA ALA A 8 -1.48 -11.92 5.28
C ALA A 8 -0.54 -10.74 4.96
N GLY A 9 0.50 -10.52 5.75
CA GLY A 9 1.47 -9.44 5.51
C GLY A 9 2.48 -9.71 4.41
N ILE A 10 2.71 -10.97 4.04
CA ILE A 10 3.65 -11.36 2.98
C ILE A 10 2.97 -11.80 1.69
N ILE A 11 1.65 -12.02 1.67
CA ILE A 11 0.95 -12.55 0.50
C ILE A 11 1.01 -11.60 -0.69
N LEU A 12 0.88 -10.30 -0.45
CA LEU A 12 0.94 -9.27 -1.48
C LEU A 12 2.31 -9.21 -2.16
N PRO A 13 3.44 -9.05 -1.43
CA PRO A 13 4.74 -9.06 -2.07
C PRO A 13 5.05 -10.39 -2.77
N LEU A 14 4.55 -11.52 -2.27
CA LEU A 14 4.73 -12.82 -2.94
C LEU A 14 3.97 -12.95 -4.27
N ILE A 15 2.84 -12.27 -4.42
CA ILE A 15 2.01 -12.30 -5.64
C ILE A 15 2.48 -11.25 -6.64
N VAL A 16 2.73 -10.02 -6.20
CA VAL A 16 2.95 -8.88 -7.11
C VAL A 16 4.41 -8.79 -7.56
N ILE A 17 5.37 -8.84 -6.63
CA ILE A 17 6.79 -8.58 -6.94
C ILE A 17 7.35 -9.52 -8.03
N PRO A 18 7.15 -10.86 -7.98
CA PRO A 18 7.69 -11.74 -9.01
C PRO A 18 7.15 -11.42 -10.42
N GLU A 19 5.87 -11.07 -10.50
CA GLU A 19 5.20 -10.75 -11.77
C GLU A 19 5.69 -9.41 -12.33
N GLU A 20 5.89 -8.40 -11.47
CA GLU A 20 6.50 -7.13 -11.87
C GLU A 20 7.90 -7.35 -12.46
N PHE A 21 8.74 -8.11 -11.77
CA PHE A 21 10.09 -8.45 -12.26
C PHE A 21 10.05 -9.17 -13.60
N PHE A 22 9.15 -10.16 -13.74
CA PHE A 22 9.01 -10.89 -14.99
C PHE A 22 8.63 -9.95 -16.14
N VAL A 23 7.64 -9.08 -15.93
CA VAL A 23 7.20 -8.13 -16.96
C VAL A 23 8.32 -7.18 -17.35
N TYR A 24 9.03 -6.59 -16.38
CA TYR A 24 10.15 -5.70 -16.68
C TYR A 24 11.33 -6.39 -17.37
N SER A 25 11.47 -7.71 -17.21
CA SER A 25 12.51 -8.50 -17.88
C SER A 25 12.18 -8.85 -19.34
N VAL A 26 10.89 -8.91 -19.71
CA VAL A 26 10.44 -9.37 -21.03
C VAL A 26 9.87 -8.24 -21.88
N ILE A 27 9.15 -7.31 -21.26
CA ILE A 27 8.49 -6.19 -21.92
C ILE A 27 9.31 -4.93 -21.64
N HIS A 28 9.70 -4.26 -22.72
CA HIS A 28 10.43 -2.99 -22.64
C HIS A 28 9.54 -1.83 -23.09
N ASN A 29 10.00 -0.60 -22.82
CA ASN A 29 9.32 0.64 -23.16
C ASN A 29 7.99 0.84 -22.42
N PHE A 30 7.21 1.80 -22.88
CA PHE A 30 6.00 2.28 -22.22
C PHE A 30 4.90 1.23 -22.02
N THR A 31 4.87 0.17 -22.84
CA THR A 31 3.93 -0.94 -22.69
C THR A 31 4.12 -1.68 -21.37
N ALA A 32 5.34 -1.75 -20.84
CA ALA A 32 5.62 -2.40 -19.56
C ALA A 32 4.82 -1.76 -18.42
N ILE A 33 4.71 -0.42 -18.41
CA ILE A 33 3.99 0.33 -17.36
C ILE A 33 2.51 -0.04 -17.33
N TYR A 34 1.88 -0.20 -18.50
CA TYR A 34 0.46 -0.58 -18.57
C TYR A 34 0.24 -2.01 -18.10
N VAL A 35 1.09 -2.95 -18.54
CA VAL A 35 0.98 -4.36 -18.17
C VAL A 35 1.23 -4.54 -16.67
N VAL A 36 2.29 -3.92 -16.15
CA VAL A 36 2.59 -3.91 -14.71
C VAL A 36 1.44 -3.31 -13.92
N GLY A 37 0.93 -2.14 -14.31
CA GLY A 37 -0.17 -1.50 -13.59
C GLY A 37 -1.43 -2.38 -13.51
N ILE A 38 -1.76 -3.12 -14.58
CA ILE A 38 -2.88 -4.09 -14.56
C ILE A 38 -2.58 -5.25 -13.60
N ILE A 39 -1.38 -5.82 -13.67
CA ILE A 39 -0.95 -6.92 -12.80
C ILE A 39 -0.99 -6.50 -11.32
N VAL A 40 -0.50 -5.30 -11.00
CA VAL A 40 -0.53 -4.74 -9.64
C VAL A 40 -1.97 -4.62 -9.16
N ILE A 41 -2.86 -3.99 -9.93
CA ILE A 41 -4.29 -3.84 -9.56
C ILE A 41 -4.92 -5.20 -9.26
N ILE A 42 -4.69 -6.20 -10.13
CA ILE A 42 -5.24 -7.55 -9.96
C ILE A 42 -4.63 -8.24 -8.73
N GLY A 43 -3.32 -8.17 -8.58
CA GLY A 43 -2.57 -8.76 -7.47
C GLY A 43 -2.96 -8.18 -6.12
N GLU A 44 -3.16 -6.86 -6.03
CA GLU A 44 -3.67 -6.14 -4.86
C GLU A 44 -5.06 -6.64 -4.43
N ILE A 45 -5.99 -6.75 -5.38
CA ILE A 45 -7.35 -7.22 -5.11
C ILE A 45 -7.35 -8.68 -4.65
N ILE A 46 -6.60 -9.55 -5.34
CA ILE A 46 -6.48 -10.97 -5.00
C ILE A 46 -5.85 -11.11 -3.61
N SER A 47 -4.78 -10.38 -3.33
CA SER A 47 -4.07 -10.42 -2.04
C SER A 47 -4.96 -9.97 -0.89
N ALA A 48 -5.74 -8.91 -1.07
CA ALA A 48 -6.69 -8.44 -0.07
C ALA A 48 -7.79 -9.49 0.20
N PHE A 49 -8.29 -10.14 -0.85
CA PHE A 49 -9.27 -11.22 -0.72
C PHE A 49 -8.69 -12.45 0.01
N LEU A 50 -7.47 -12.86 -0.33
CA LEU A 50 -6.80 -13.98 0.34
C LEU A 50 -6.47 -13.66 1.80
N ALA A 51 -5.99 -12.45 2.09
CA ALA A 51 -5.75 -11.98 3.46
C ALA A 51 -7.03 -12.02 4.32
N LYS A 52 -8.19 -11.68 3.73
CA LYS A 52 -9.50 -11.83 4.38
C LYS A 52 -9.81 -13.29 4.70
N ILE A 53 -9.59 -14.20 3.76
CA ILE A 53 -9.85 -15.65 3.97
C ILE A 53 -8.93 -16.22 5.05
N LEU A 54 -7.65 -15.87 5.03
CA LEU A 54 -6.64 -16.35 5.97
C LEU A 54 -6.93 -15.88 7.40
N THR A 55 -7.20 -14.59 7.57
CA THR A 55 -7.38 -14.00 8.91
C THR A 55 -8.80 -14.15 9.46
N LYS A 56 -9.79 -14.34 8.59
CA LYS A 56 -11.24 -14.40 8.93
C LYS A 56 -11.74 -13.18 9.72
N LYS A 57 -11.01 -12.08 9.71
CA LYS A 57 -11.37 -10.84 10.42
C LYS A 57 -12.47 -10.10 9.65
N LYS A 58 -13.38 -9.49 10.39
CA LYS A 58 -14.33 -8.52 9.84
C LYS A 58 -13.73 -7.13 9.96
N LEU A 59 -13.73 -6.37 8.87
CA LEU A 59 -13.27 -4.98 8.87
C LEU A 59 -14.46 -4.06 9.11
N LYS A 60 -14.22 -3.05 9.94
CA LYS A 60 -15.15 -1.94 10.18
C LYS A 60 -14.50 -0.68 9.65
N ILE A 61 -15.08 -0.10 8.61
CA ILE A 61 -14.60 1.13 7.97
C ILE A 61 -15.62 2.21 8.27
N GLU A 62 -15.25 3.19 9.09
CA GLU A 62 -16.18 4.19 9.61
C GLU A 62 -15.55 5.58 9.62
N ILE A 63 -16.39 6.59 9.35
CA ILE A 63 -16.04 8.00 9.51
C ILE A 63 -15.81 8.28 11.00
N ASN A 64 -14.66 8.90 11.31
CA ASN A 64 -14.26 9.14 12.69
C ASN A 64 -13.30 10.33 12.80
N LYS A 65 -12.96 10.69 14.04
CA LYS A 65 -12.13 11.87 14.34
C LYS A 65 -10.70 11.80 13.80
N GLY A 66 -10.19 10.61 13.48
CA GLY A 66 -8.87 10.42 12.86
C GLY A 66 -8.75 11.07 11.48
N LEU A 67 -9.85 11.47 10.83
CA LEU A 67 -9.82 12.24 9.60
C LEU A 67 -9.08 13.58 9.73
N VAL A 68 -8.91 14.10 10.95
CA VAL A 68 -8.07 15.29 11.20
C VAL A 68 -6.62 15.09 10.74
N PHE A 69 -6.12 13.85 10.71
CA PHE A 69 -4.76 13.54 10.29
C PHE A 69 -4.53 13.68 8.78
N LEU A 70 -5.58 13.81 7.96
CA LEU A 70 -5.42 14.05 6.53
C LEU A 70 -4.53 15.27 6.27
N VAL A 71 -4.84 16.40 6.91
CA VAL A 71 -4.12 17.66 6.68
C VAL A 71 -2.67 17.60 7.21
N LEU A 72 -2.44 16.85 8.28
CA LEU A 72 -1.13 16.80 8.94
C LEU A 72 -0.14 15.84 8.26
N ILE A 73 -0.64 14.76 7.66
CA ILE A 73 0.21 13.64 7.22
C ILE A 73 0.36 13.60 5.71
N ILE A 74 -0.61 14.10 4.93
CA ILE A 74 -0.46 14.22 3.47
C ILE A 74 0.86 14.93 3.08
N PRO A 75 1.32 16.01 3.75
CA PRO A 75 2.61 16.62 3.42
C PRO A 75 3.82 15.70 3.63
N LEU A 76 3.75 14.78 4.60
CA LEU A 76 4.84 13.87 4.94
C LEU A 76 4.90 12.68 3.98
N SER A 77 3.77 12.24 3.43
CA SER A 77 3.74 11.13 2.47
C SER A 77 4.28 11.48 1.07
N PHE A 78 4.70 12.72 0.82
CA PHE A 78 5.41 13.14 -0.39
C PHE A 78 6.92 12.86 -0.39
N PHE A 79 7.47 12.49 0.76
CA PHE A 79 8.88 12.14 0.85
C PHE A 79 9.06 10.63 0.57
N PRO A 80 10.18 10.17 0.00
CA PRO A 80 11.15 10.93 -0.80
C PRO A 80 10.52 11.47 -2.10
N GLY A 81 11.17 12.50 -2.67
CA GLY A 81 10.63 13.37 -3.72
C GLY A 81 10.03 12.69 -4.95
N LEU A 82 9.21 13.47 -5.65
CA LEU A 82 8.33 13.07 -6.73
C LEU A 82 9.11 12.67 -8.00
N THR A 83 8.70 11.56 -8.62
CA THR A 83 9.08 11.23 -10.00
C THR A 83 7.94 11.68 -10.90
N GLN A 84 8.08 12.86 -11.52
CA GLN A 84 7.06 13.37 -12.44
C GLN A 84 6.89 12.45 -13.63
N THR A 85 5.65 12.01 -13.86
CA THR A 85 5.29 11.34 -15.11
C THR A 85 5.00 12.41 -16.16
N SER A 86 5.82 12.47 -17.21
CA SER A 86 5.70 13.50 -18.25
C SER A 86 4.64 13.18 -19.32
N SER A 87 4.12 11.95 -19.36
CA SER A 87 3.09 11.55 -20.34
C SER A 87 1.70 11.46 -19.70
N PRO A 88 0.73 12.26 -20.16
CA PRO A 88 -0.66 12.17 -19.71
C PRO A 88 -1.29 10.78 -19.88
N SER A 89 -0.76 9.97 -20.80
CA SER A 89 -1.25 8.61 -21.03
C SER A 89 -1.02 7.70 -19.82
N PHE A 90 0.01 7.93 -18.99
CA PHE A 90 0.27 7.07 -17.83
C PHE A 90 -0.75 7.26 -16.72
N TYR A 91 -1.42 8.41 -16.67
CA TYR A 91 -2.48 8.64 -15.70
C TYR A 91 -3.62 7.62 -15.81
N THR A 92 -3.89 7.09 -17.01
CA THR A 92 -5.00 6.14 -17.21
C THR A 92 -4.77 4.79 -16.54
N ILE A 93 -3.53 4.45 -16.18
CA ILE A 93 -3.20 3.22 -15.46
C ILE A 93 -2.66 3.48 -14.04
N LEU A 94 -1.83 4.51 -13.86
CA LEU A 94 -1.21 4.80 -12.57
C LEU A 94 -2.23 5.33 -11.54
N ILE A 95 -3.20 6.16 -11.94
CA ILE A 95 -4.24 6.66 -11.01
C ILE A 95 -5.09 5.50 -10.49
N PRO A 96 -5.65 4.60 -11.34
CA PRO A 96 -6.33 3.41 -10.85
C PRO A 96 -5.44 2.53 -9.95
N ALA A 97 -4.18 2.29 -10.33
CA ALA A 97 -3.25 1.50 -9.52
C ALA A 97 -3.00 2.13 -8.15
N GLY A 98 -2.78 3.45 -8.09
CA GLY A 98 -2.56 4.18 -6.85
C GLY A 98 -3.78 4.18 -5.92
N ILE A 99 -5.00 4.23 -6.48
CA ILE A 99 -6.25 4.12 -5.70
C ILE A 99 -6.43 2.70 -5.18
N VAL A 100 -6.30 1.70 -6.05
CA VAL A 100 -6.52 0.29 -5.68
C VAL A 100 -5.47 -0.17 -4.68
N GLY A 101 -4.18 0.09 -4.93
CA GLY A 101 -3.09 -0.22 -3.99
C GLY A 101 -3.30 0.48 -2.66
N GLY A 102 -3.57 1.80 -2.66
CA GLY A 102 -3.84 2.55 -1.44
C GLY A 102 -4.98 1.99 -0.59
N ILE A 103 -6.02 1.42 -1.20
CA ILE A 103 -7.13 0.76 -0.50
C ILE A 103 -6.76 -0.64 -0.03
N CYS A 104 -6.24 -1.47 -0.94
CA CYS A 104 -5.93 -2.89 -0.68
C CYS A 104 -4.82 -3.05 0.35
N GLU A 105 -3.74 -2.28 0.25
CA GLU A 105 -2.64 -2.30 1.21
C GLU A 105 -3.13 -1.92 2.61
N GLU A 106 -3.99 -0.90 2.75
CA GLU A 106 -4.54 -0.50 4.05
C GLU A 106 -5.47 -1.56 4.63
N ILE A 107 -6.27 -2.21 3.78
CA ILE A 107 -7.09 -3.37 4.16
C ILE A 107 -6.21 -4.51 4.67
N ILE A 108 -5.14 -4.85 3.96
CA ILE A 108 -4.23 -5.95 4.32
C ILE A 108 -3.49 -5.58 5.61
N TYR A 109 -2.69 -4.53 5.58
CA TYR A 109 -1.72 -4.26 6.64
C TYR A 109 -2.36 -3.67 7.89
N ARG A 110 -3.35 -2.79 7.78
CA ARG A 110 -4.00 -2.15 8.94
C ARG A 110 -5.28 -2.88 9.35
N GLY A 111 -5.96 -3.50 8.40
CA GLY A 111 -7.16 -4.28 8.67
C GLY A 111 -6.87 -5.71 9.12
N TYR A 112 -6.04 -6.44 8.38
CA TYR A 112 -5.85 -7.89 8.58
C TYR A 112 -4.59 -8.26 9.36
N VAL A 113 -3.47 -7.58 9.13
CA VAL A 113 -2.20 -7.88 9.83
C VAL A 113 -2.17 -7.25 11.23
N LEU A 114 -2.56 -5.98 11.34
CA LEU A 114 -2.59 -5.28 12.63
C LEU A 114 -3.63 -5.90 13.58
N SER A 115 -3.22 -6.12 14.82
CA SER A 115 -4.06 -6.66 15.90
C SER A 115 -3.50 -6.30 17.26
N ASP A 116 -4.19 -6.70 18.33
CA ASP A 116 -3.71 -6.52 19.70
C ASP A 116 -2.39 -7.26 19.97
N THR A 117 -2.13 -8.35 19.21
CA THR A 117 -0.92 -9.17 19.36
C THR A 117 0.18 -8.82 18.36
N THR A 118 -0.11 -7.99 17.36
CA THR A 118 0.86 -7.59 16.33
C THR A 118 1.46 -6.24 16.70
N SER A 119 2.79 -6.21 16.77
CA SER A 119 3.52 -4.97 16.96
C SER A 119 3.36 -4.07 15.72
N ILE A 120 3.07 -2.78 15.94
CA ILE A 120 3.00 -1.77 14.88
C ILE A 120 4.32 -1.72 14.09
N PHE A 121 5.46 -1.95 14.76
CA PHE A 121 6.77 -1.99 14.12
C PHE A 121 6.90 -3.17 13.15
N ILE A 122 6.40 -4.35 13.53
CA ILE A 122 6.43 -5.53 12.66
C ILE A 122 5.51 -5.29 11.46
N GLN A 123 4.30 -4.75 11.67
CA GLN A 123 3.40 -4.40 10.57
C GLN A 123 4.03 -3.38 9.60
N GLY A 124 4.69 -2.34 10.12
CA GLY A 124 5.39 -1.35 9.32
C GLY A 124 6.53 -1.96 8.49
N ILE A 125 7.31 -2.89 9.07
CA ILE A 125 8.35 -3.64 8.34
C ILE A 125 7.75 -4.52 7.24
N LEU A 126 6.68 -5.27 7.55
CA LEU A 126 6.00 -6.12 6.56
C LEU A 126 5.46 -5.32 5.38
N TRP A 127 4.94 -4.12 5.64
CA TRP A 127 4.51 -3.21 4.58
C TRP A 127 5.69 -2.65 3.80
N GLY A 128 6.77 -2.24 4.49
CA GLY A 128 7.99 -1.78 3.83
C GLY A 128 8.57 -2.82 2.87
N ILE A 129 8.54 -4.12 3.19
CA ILE A 129 9.05 -5.20 2.33
C ILE A 129 8.41 -5.19 0.93
N LEU A 130 7.15 -4.76 0.80
CA LEU A 130 6.50 -4.57 -0.50
C LEU A 130 7.31 -3.66 -1.43
N HIS A 131 8.00 -2.68 -0.85
CA HIS A 131 8.72 -1.62 -1.53
C HIS A 131 10.24 -1.78 -1.47
N ILE A 132 10.76 -2.99 -1.17
CA ILE A 132 12.19 -3.22 -1.01
C ILE A 132 12.99 -2.92 -2.28
N PHE A 133 12.35 -3.00 -3.46
CA PHE A 133 12.97 -2.77 -4.77
C PHE A 133 12.77 -1.34 -5.31
N ASP A 134 12.00 -0.50 -4.62
CA ASP A 134 11.76 0.90 -4.99
C ASP A 134 12.90 1.85 -4.53
N GLY A 135 13.98 1.26 -4.02
CA GLY A 135 15.16 1.95 -3.51
C GLY A 135 15.18 2.11 -1.99
N LEU A 136 16.39 2.07 -1.42
CA LEU A 136 16.60 2.02 0.03
C LEU A 136 15.92 3.16 0.79
N LEU A 137 16.00 4.39 0.26
CA LEU A 137 15.39 5.55 0.93
C LEU A 137 13.86 5.44 0.96
N PHE A 138 13.25 5.00 -0.14
CA PHE A 138 11.81 4.80 -0.22
C PHE A 138 11.36 3.67 0.70
N PHE A 139 12.05 2.52 0.67
CA PHE A 139 11.84 1.39 1.58
C PHE A 139 11.88 1.80 3.07
N LEU A 140 12.92 2.54 3.49
CA LEU A 140 13.02 2.98 4.88
C LEU A 140 11.91 3.97 5.24
N TRP A 141 11.53 4.84 4.30
CA TRP A 141 10.46 5.81 4.51
C TRP A 141 9.09 5.14 4.63
N THR A 142 8.80 4.13 3.80
CA THR A 142 7.53 3.38 3.88
C THR A 142 7.40 2.62 5.20
N ILE A 143 8.50 2.16 5.80
CA ILE A 143 8.47 1.62 7.18
C ILE A 143 8.05 2.69 8.19
N VAL A 144 8.59 3.90 8.11
CA VAL A 144 8.30 5.00 9.04
C VAL A 144 6.84 5.44 8.91
N ILE A 145 6.37 5.75 7.69
CA ILE A 145 4.95 6.02 7.42
C ILE A 145 4.09 4.84 7.84
N GLY A 146 4.65 3.63 7.66
CA GLY A 146 4.10 2.35 8.09
C GLY A 146 3.61 2.36 9.51
N ILE A 147 4.55 2.68 10.39
CA ILE A 147 4.38 2.79 11.83
C ILE A 147 3.39 3.90 12.18
N ILE A 148 3.50 5.07 11.55
CA ILE A 148 2.59 6.21 11.80
C ILE A 148 1.15 5.82 11.50
N PHE A 149 0.88 5.24 10.33
CA PHE A 149 -0.44 4.75 9.96
C PHE A 149 -0.90 3.64 10.90
N GLY A 150 -0.02 2.74 11.34
CA GLY A 150 -0.37 1.72 12.33
C GLY A 150 -0.87 2.32 13.65
N PHE A 151 -0.25 3.39 14.15
CA PHE A 151 -0.74 4.10 15.35
C PHE A 151 -2.12 4.72 15.13
N ILE A 152 -2.34 5.36 13.99
CA ILE A 152 -3.62 5.98 13.65
C ILE A 152 -4.69 4.91 13.52
N ALA A 153 -4.42 3.84 12.77
CA ALA A 153 -5.35 2.75 12.55
C ALA A 153 -5.74 2.05 13.85
N LYS A 154 -4.79 1.82 14.77
CA LYS A 154 -5.09 1.20 16.07
C LYS A 154 -6.01 2.06 16.94
N ARG A 155 -5.91 3.39 16.83
CA ARG A 155 -6.71 4.32 17.65
C ARG A 155 -8.03 4.73 17.01
N TYR A 156 -8.07 4.84 15.69
CA TYR A 156 -9.14 5.49 14.95
C TYR A 156 -9.77 4.58 13.87
N GLY A 157 -9.23 3.39 13.63
CA GLY A 157 -9.62 2.53 12.50
C GLY A 157 -8.94 2.93 11.20
N ILE A 158 -9.17 2.13 10.14
CA ILE A 158 -8.36 2.18 8.92
C ILE A 158 -8.78 3.26 7.91
N LEU A 159 -9.98 3.83 8.03
CA LEU A 159 -10.48 4.79 7.03
C LEU A 159 -9.58 6.04 6.87
N PRO A 160 -9.08 6.68 7.95
CA PRO A 160 -8.20 7.83 7.80
C PRO A 160 -6.91 7.49 7.05
N THR A 161 -6.28 6.35 7.36
CA THR A 161 -5.03 5.95 6.71
C THR A 161 -5.25 5.56 5.26
N MET A 162 -6.36 4.89 4.95
CA MET A 162 -6.84 4.62 3.59
C MET A 162 -6.96 5.89 2.75
N LEU A 163 -7.63 6.92 3.27
CA LEU A 163 -7.77 8.17 2.54
C LEU A 163 -6.44 8.91 2.38
N ILE A 164 -5.63 8.98 3.44
CA ILE A 164 -4.29 9.59 3.35
C ILE A 164 -3.47 8.87 2.28
N HIS A 165 -3.43 7.54 2.31
CA HIS A 165 -2.64 6.74 1.38
C HIS A 165 -3.10 6.94 -0.07
N VAL A 166 -4.39 6.81 -0.36
CA VAL A 166 -4.93 7.05 -1.71
C VAL A 166 -4.62 8.46 -2.20
N ILE A 167 -4.87 9.48 -1.37
CA ILE A 167 -4.58 10.87 -1.76
C ILE A 167 -3.08 11.05 -2.01
N SER A 168 -2.22 10.44 -1.20
CA SER A 168 -0.77 10.52 -1.37
C SER A 168 -0.33 9.88 -2.69
N ASN A 169 -0.85 8.71 -3.04
CA ASN A 169 -0.54 8.04 -4.29
C ASN A 169 -0.95 8.90 -5.48
N ILE A 170 -2.18 9.45 -5.46
CA ILE A 170 -2.67 10.31 -6.53
C ILE A 170 -1.84 11.58 -6.67
N LEU A 171 -1.55 12.27 -5.56
CA LEU A 171 -0.74 13.47 -5.62
C LEU A 171 0.70 13.17 -6.05
N ARG A 172 1.27 12.01 -5.70
CA ARG A 172 2.58 11.56 -6.21
C ARG A 172 2.61 11.29 -7.70
N ILE A 173 1.48 10.88 -8.28
CA ILE A 173 1.34 10.66 -9.72
C ILE A 173 1.20 12.00 -10.46
N LEU A 174 0.51 12.97 -9.86
CA LEU A 174 0.16 14.25 -10.49
C LEU A 174 1.22 15.36 -10.37
N LEU A 175 2.10 15.30 -9.35
CA LEU A 175 3.06 16.36 -9.02
C LEU A 175 4.51 15.92 -9.27
#